data_AF-A0A0D2ZZT9-F1
#
_entry.id   AF-A0A0D2ZZT9-F1
#
_cell.length_a   1.000
_cell.length_b   1.000
_cell.length_c   1.000
_cell.angle_alpha   90.00
_cell.angle_beta   90.00
_cell.angle_gamma   90.00
#
_symmetry.space_group_name_H-M   'P 1'
#
loop_
_entity.id
_entity.type
_entity.pdbx_description
1 polymer ?
#
loop_
_entity_poly.entity_id
_entity_poly.type
_entity_poly.pdbx_seq_one_letter_code
_entity_poly.pdbx_strand_id
1 'polypeptide(L)'
;MGELREYMIQYSLCADPVESAARKEHVRQAEEQGEFEEVATQMAKNATGMQILETEEQRIQTSPERIPASQRLGPVNEPQSVMNRLGPINEEQAEEDLPQRSEPIPK
;
A
#
# COMPACT_ATOMS: atom_id res chain seq x y z
N MET A 1 -11.45 4.21 22.90
CA MET A 1 -11.57 5.08 21.70
C MET A 1 -10.67 6.30 21.71
N GLY A 2 -10.36 6.91 22.86
CA GLY A 2 -9.53 8.13 22.91
C GLY A 2 -8.13 8.01 22.29
N GLU A 3 -7.44 6.89 22.53
CA GLU A 3 -6.05 6.69 22.08
C GLU A 3 -5.92 6.59 20.55
N LEU A 4 -6.80 5.82 19.90
CA LEU A 4 -6.82 5.70 18.43
C LEU A 4 -7.12 7.05 17.78
N ARG A 5 -8.08 7.80 18.34
CA ARG A 5 -8.44 9.12 17.85
C ARG A 5 -7.29 10.11 17.99
N GLU A 6 -6.58 10.09 19.11
CA GLU A 6 -5.41 10.95 19.34
C GLU A 6 -4.27 10.61 18.38
N TYR A 7 -4.04 9.33 18.12
CA TYR A 7 -3.08 8.88 17.11
C TYR A 7 -3.48 9.33 15.70
N MET A 8 -4.77 9.26 15.34
CA MET A 8 -5.29 9.74 14.06
C MET A 8 -5.16 11.26 13.90
N ILE A 9 -5.31 12.02 14.99
CA ILE A 9 -5.01 13.46 15.00
C ILE A 9 -3.54 13.69 14.68
N GLN A 10 -2.61 12.99 15.35
CA GLN A 10 -1.17 13.12 15.07
C GLN A 10 -0.81 12.72 13.64
N TYR A 11 -1.41 11.65 13.12
CA TYR A 11 -1.26 11.23 11.73
C TYR A 11 -1.64 12.34 10.72
N SER A 12 -2.66 13.14 11.05
CA SER A 12 -3.15 14.24 10.21
C SER A 12 -2.30 15.51 10.26
N LEU A 13 -1.39 15.62 11.25
CA LEU A 13 -0.46 16.73 11.41
C LEU A 13 0.77 16.54 10.50
N CYS A 14 0.53 16.57 9.19
CA CYS A 14 1.60 16.62 8.19
C CYS A 14 2.08 18.07 7.96
N ALA A 15 3.35 18.24 7.58
CA ALA A 15 3.92 19.55 7.25
C ALA A 15 3.40 20.11 5.91
N ASP A 16 3.04 19.24 4.97
CA ASP A 16 2.43 19.63 3.71
C ASP A 16 0.95 19.99 3.94
N PRO A 17 0.51 21.19 3.54
CA PRO A 17 -0.86 21.65 3.77
C PRO A 17 -1.92 20.87 2.96
N VAL A 18 -1.58 20.40 1.77
CA VAL A 18 -2.49 19.60 0.92
C VAL A 18 -2.64 18.22 1.54
N GLU A 19 -1.53 17.60 1.93
CA GLU A 19 -1.55 16.29 2.59
C GLU A 19 -2.26 16.35 3.94
N SER A 20 -2.01 17.39 4.74
CA SER A 20 -2.70 17.58 6.03
C SER A 20 -4.20 17.72 5.82
N ALA A 21 -4.65 18.46 4.80
CA ALA A 21 -6.07 18.58 4.48
C ALA A 21 -6.67 17.23 4.04
N ALA A 22 -5.99 16.50 3.15
CA ALA A 22 -6.43 15.19 2.68
C ALA A 22 -6.55 14.18 3.84
N ARG A 23 -5.57 14.13 4.73
CA ARG A 23 -5.58 13.24 5.90
C ARG A 23 -6.65 13.60 6.91
N LYS A 24 -6.88 14.89 7.16
CA LYS A 24 -7.96 15.35 8.06
C LYS A 24 -9.32 14.96 7.51
N GLU A 25 -9.54 15.11 6.22
CA GLU A 25 -10.79 14.69 5.60
C GLU A 25 -10.96 13.17 5.66
N HIS A 26 -9.90 12.40 5.39
CA HIS A 26 -9.93 10.94 5.55
C HIS A 26 -10.29 10.54 6.99
N VAL A 27 -9.68 11.17 8.00
CA VAL A 27 -10.02 10.93 9.41
C VAL A 27 -11.48 11.26 9.71
N ARG A 28 -12.00 12.38 9.21
CA ARG A 28 -13.41 12.76 9.38
C ARG A 28 -14.36 11.73 8.76
N GLN A 29 -14.05 11.26 7.54
CA GLN A 29 -14.84 10.26 6.84
C GLN A 29 -14.82 8.91 7.57
N ALA A 30 -13.65 8.48 8.05
CA ALA A 30 -13.50 7.24 8.79
C ALA A 30 -14.26 7.28 10.13
N GLU A 31 -14.29 8.42 10.83
CA GLU A 31 -15.12 8.63 12.01
C GLU A 31 -16.63 8.56 11.66
N GLU A 32 -17.06 9.23 10.59
CA GLU A 32 -18.46 9.22 10.14
C GLU A 32 -18.94 7.83 9.72
N GLN A 33 -18.06 7.03 9.13
CA GLN A 33 -18.33 5.66 8.71
C GLN A 33 -18.21 4.64 9.85
N GLY A 34 -17.73 5.05 11.03
CA GLY A 34 -17.55 4.16 12.19
C GLY A 34 -16.37 3.20 12.06
N GLU A 35 -15.41 3.47 11.19
CA GLU A 35 -14.25 2.61 10.96
C GLU A 35 -13.34 2.53 12.19
N PHE A 36 -13.34 3.56 13.03
CA PHE A 36 -12.49 3.59 14.23
C PHE A 36 -12.93 2.54 15.25
N GLU A 37 -14.24 2.37 15.43
CA GLU A 37 -14.85 1.36 16.28
C GLU A 37 -14.56 -0.05 15.76
N GLU A 38 -14.66 -0.25 14.45
CA GLU A 38 -14.35 -1.52 13.80
C GLU A 38 -12.88 -1.90 13.98
N VAL A 39 -11.97 -0.97 13.69
CA VAL A 39 -10.52 -1.17 13.84
C VAL A 39 -10.17 -1.42 15.30
N ALA A 40 -10.72 -0.67 16.25
CA ALA A 40 -10.49 -0.89 17.68
C ALA A 40 -10.97 -2.28 18.12
N THR A 41 -12.14 -2.70 17.62
CA THR A 41 -12.69 -4.04 17.89
C THR A 41 -11.78 -5.12 17.31
N GLN A 42 -11.31 -4.94 16.07
CA GLN A 42 -10.41 -5.88 15.41
C GLN A 42 -9.06 -5.97 16.13
N MET A 43 -8.49 -4.83 16.54
CA MET A 43 -7.27 -4.79 17.35
C MET A 43 -7.44 -5.54 18.68
N ALA A 44 -8.56 -5.34 19.38
CA ALA A 44 -8.84 -6.04 20.64
C ALA A 44 -8.99 -7.55 20.44
N LYS A 45 -9.71 -7.97 19.39
CA LYS A 45 -9.84 -9.39 19.02
C LYS A 45 -8.48 -10.01 18.66
N ASN A 46 -7.65 -9.29 17.90
CA ASN A 46 -6.30 -9.73 17.54
C ASN A 46 -5.39 -9.86 18.76
N ALA A 47 -5.41 -8.88 19.67
CA ALA A 47 -4.64 -8.90 20.91
C ALA A 47 -5.05 -10.06 21.83
N THR A 48 -6.32 -10.46 21.79
CA THR A 48 -6.87 -11.58 22.56
C THR A 48 -6.71 -12.94 21.83
N GLY A 49 -6.18 -12.95 20.60
CA GLY A 49 -5.97 -14.17 19.82
C GLY A 49 -7.23 -14.79 19.20
N MET A 50 -8.35 -14.06 19.16
CA MET A 50 -9.63 -14.58 18.66
C MET A 50 -9.72 -14.68 17.12
N GLN A 51 -8.83 -14.01 16.40
CA GLN A 51 -8.94 -13.74 14.95
C GLN A 51 -8.05 -14.60 14.04
N ILE A 52 -7.23 -15.52 14.58
CA ILE A 52 -6.39 -16.39 13.74
C ILE A 52 -7.25 -17.22 12.78
N LEU A 53 -8.53 -17.49 13.11
CA LEU A 53 -9.44 -18.30 12.29
C LEU A 53 -10.24 -17.47 11.27
N GLU A 54 -10.72 -16.27 11.62
CA GLU A 54 -11.65 -15.48 10.76
C GLU A 54 -10.92 -14.77 9.61
N THR A 55 -9.70 -14.28 9.85
CA THR A 55 -8.93 -13.51 8.85
C THR A 55 -8.37 -14.40 7.73
N GLU A 56 -8.05 -15.68 8.01
CA GLU A 56 -7.67 -16.62 6.96
C GLU A 56 -8.85 -16.95 6.04
N GLU A 57 -10.04 -17.16 6.60
CA GLU A 57 -11.24 -17.50 5.82
C GLU A 57 -11.70 -16.37 4.89
N GLN A 58 -11.62 -15.11 5.32
CA GLN A 58 -12.01 -13.96 4.48
C GLN A 58 -11.01 -13.67 3.36
N ARG A 59 -9.70 -13.85 3.62
CA ARG A 59 -8.65 -13.65 2.59
C ARG A 59 -8.70 -14.72 1.49
N ILE A 60 -9.11 -15.93 1.85
CA ILE A 60 -9.31 -17.03 0.89
C ILE A 60 -10.52 -16.75 -0.01
N GLN A 61 -11.58 -16.12 0.52
CA GLN A 61 -12.81 -15.84 -0.22
C GLN A 61 -12.70 -14.72 -1.25
N THR A 62 -11.83 -13.72 -1.04
CA THR A 62 -11.74 -12.54 -1.93
C THR A 62 -10.64 -12.63 -2.98
N SER A 63 -9.74 -13.61 -2.90
CA SER A 63 -8.69 -13.77 -3.91
C SER A 63 -9.15 -14.72 -5.01
N PRO A 64 -9.07 -14.34 -6.30
CA PRO A 64 -9.27 -15.31 -7.37
C PRO A 64 -8.26 -16.45 -7.22
N GLU A 65 -8.68 -17.68 -7.53
CA GLU A 65 -7.83 -18.86 -7.47
C GLU A 65 -6.53 -18.62 -8.24
N ARG A 66 -5.39 -18.67 -7.53
CA ARG A 66 -4.10 -18.43 -8.19
C ARG A 66 -3.73 -19.63 -9.02
N ILE A 67 -3.45 -19.39 -10.31
CA ILE A 67 -2.81 -20.38 -11.17
C ILE A 67 -1.46 -20.78 -10.53
N PRO A 68 -1.20 -22.07 -10.30
CA PRO A 68 0.05 -22.56 -9.74
C PRO A 68 1.27 -22.03 -10.50
N ALA A 69 2.36 -21.77 -9.78
CA ALA A 69 3.60 -21.24 -10.37
C ALA A 69 4.12 -22.14 -11.51
N SER A 70 3.95 -23.45 -11.41
CA SER A 70 4.31 -24.43 -12.44
C SER A 70 3.58 -24.23 -13.77
N GLN A 71 2.34 -23.72 -13.75
CA GLN A 71 1.56 -23.40 -14.95
C GLN A 71 1.84 -21.98 -15.46
N ARG A 72 2.32 -21.07 -14.61
CA ARG A 72 2.65 -19.69 -14.98
C ARG A 72 4.03 -19.53 -15.61
N LEU A 73 5.01 -20.31 -15.15
CA LEU A 73 6.42 -20.09 -15.49
C LEU A 73 6.85 -20.71 -16.83
N GLY A 74 5.96 -21.43 -17.50
CA GLY A 74 6.28 -22.17 -18.72
C GLY A 74 7.32 -23.29 -18.49
N PRO A 75 7.71 -24.03 -19.54
CA PRO A 75 8.74 -25.06 -19.44
C PRO A 75 10.09 -24.43 -19.10
N VAL A 76 10.65 -24.78 -17.94
CA VAL A 76 12.01 -24.36 -17.54
C VAL A 76 13.02 -25.25 -18.26
N ASN A 77 13.16 -25.08 -19.58
CA ASN A 77 14.10 -25.89 -20.36
C ASN A 77 15.40 -25.16 -20.71
N GLU A 78 15.59 -23.90 -20.32
CA GLU A 78 16.91 -23.26 -20.48
C GLU A 78 17.24 -22.28 -19.34
N PRO A 79 18.44 -22.38 -18.73
CA PRO A 79 19.00 -21.32 -17.90
C PRO A 79 19.46 -20.18 -18.82
N GLN A 80 18.52 -19.42 -19.37
CA GLN A 80 18.88 -18.20 -20.08
C GLN A 80 19.33 -17.15 -19.06
N SER A 81 20.60 -16.76 -19.15
CA SER A 81 21.19 -15.68 -18.34
C SER A 81 20.29 -14.45 -18.37
N VAL A 82 20.06 -13.84 -17.22
CA VAL A 82 19.26 -12.61 -17.07
C VAL A 82 19.73 -11.49 -18.00
N MET A 83 21.02 -11.46 -18.35
CA MET A 83 21.62 -10.52 -19.30
C MET A 83 21.05 -10.66 -20.73
N ASN A 84 20.67 -11.87 -21.12
CA ASN A 84 20.06 -12.11 -22.43
C ASN A 84 18.58 -11.68 -22.48
N ARG A 85 17.91 -11.63 -21.32
CA ARG A 85 16.47 -11.30 -21.23
C ARG A 85 16.18 -9.81 -21.12
N LEU A 86 17.05 -9.06 -20.45
CA LEU A 86 16.82 -7.65 -20.14
C LEU A 86 17.48 -6.70 -21.16
N GLY A 87 18.21 -7.25 -22.14
CA GLY A 87 19.04 -6.45 -23.04
C GLY A 87 20.23 -5.80 -22.33
N PRO A 88 21.15 -5.16 -23.06
CA PRO A 88 22.18 -4.34 -22.44
C PRO A 88 21.51 -3.19 -21.69
N ILE A 89 21.89 -2.99 -20.43
CA ILE A 89 21.52 -1.80 -19.66
C ILE A 89 22.22 -0.62 -20.35
N ASN A 90 21.51 0.12 -21.18
CA ASN A 90 21.99 1.39 -21.69
C ASN A 90 21.95 2.38 -20.51
N GLU A 91 23.10 2.61 -19.88
CA GLU A 91 23.26 3.57 -18.77
C GLU A 91 22.92 5.02 -19.18
N GLU A 92 22.75 5.30 -20.49
CA GLU A 92 22.42 6.62 -21.02
C GLU A 92 20.93 7.02 -20.95
N GLN A 93 20.02 6.13 -20.53
CA GLN A 93 18.58 6.46 -20.43
C GLN A 93 18.05 6.64 -18.99
N ALA A 94 18.92 6.62 -17.97
CA ALA A 94 18.51 6.76 -16.57
C ALA A 94 18.23 8.21 -16.13
N GLU A 95 18.58 9.21 -16.94
CA GLU A 95 18.43 10.64 -16.59
C GLU A 95 17.17 11.31 -17.18
N GLU A 96 16.42 10.64 -18.07
CA GLU A 96 15.32 11.30 -18.80
C GLU A 96 13.93 11.16 -18.12
N ASP A 97 13.79 10.32 -17.09
CA ASP A 97 12.50 10.07 -16.42
C ASP A 97 12.41 10.71 -15.01
N LEU A 98 13.24 11.73 -14.76
CA LEU A 98 13.04 12.62 -13.62
C LEU A 98 11.92 13.62 -13.95
N PRO A 99 10.84 13.72 -13.13
CA PRO A 99 9.82 14.73 -13.35
C PRO A 99 10.47 16.11 -13.30
N GLN A 100 10.42 16.84 -14.42
CA GLN A 100 11.01 18.17 -14.52
C GLN A 100 10.39 19.09 -13.47
N ARG A 101 11.20 19.47 -12.49
CA ARG A 101 10.88 20.51 -11.51
C ARG A 101 10.64 21.80 -12.29
N SER A 102 9.42 22.31 -12.27
CA SER A 102 9.06 23.56 -12.94
C SER A 102 9.90 24.72 -12.40
N GLU A 103 10.67 25.35 -13.30
CA GLU A 103 11.39 26.60 -13.05
C GLU A 103 10.39 27.73 -12.70
N PRO A 104 10.73 28.67 -11.79
CA PRO A 104 9.83 29.75 -11.42
C PRO A 104 9.78 30.83 -12.50
N ILE A 105 8.56 31.30 -12.78
CA ILE A 105 8.27 32.40 -13.72
C ILE A 105 8.93 33.69 -13.23
N PRO A 106 9.74 34.39 -14.05
CA PRO A 106 10.30 35.69 -13.67
C PRO A 106 9.22 36.78 -13.68
N LYS A 107 9.36 37.73 -12.75
CA LYS A 107 8.46 38.87 -12.53
C LYS A 107 8.48 39.88 -13.67
#